data_AF-A0A537MPF6-F1
#
_entry.id   AF-A0A537MPF6-F1
#
_cell.length_a   1.000
_cell.length_b   1.000
_cell.length_c   1.000
_cell.angle_alpha   90.00
_cell.angle_beta   90.00
_cell.angle_gamma   90.00
#
_symmetry.space_group_name_H-M   'P 1'
#
loop_
_entity.id
_entity.type
_entity.pdbx_description
1 polymer ?
#
loop_
_entity_poly.entity_id
_entity_poly.type
_entity_poly.pdbx_seq_one_letter_code
_entity_poly.pdbx_strand_id
1 'polypeptide(L)'
;MDIFDPTTMLGWFAWTLGQILLITVILLLTIAFVIYGDRKIFAGVQQRKGPNVVGPFGLLQSFADLGKFLIKELVIPAGADKAVFLLAPIISVTLALGAWAVMPIAPGWSVSNINVGILYLFAVSSLGVYGIIMGGWASNSKYPFLGSLRSAAQMVSYEVSIGFVIITVILLAGTMNLNQITEAQAGWFINWNMFGGSKAGTLGNLPLILIMFPMGVIFFISGLAETNRPPFDLPEAESELVAGYAVEYGSTPYMLFYLAETSNIVLM
;
A
#
# COMPACT_ATOMS: atom_id res chain seq x y z
N MET A 1 2.71 -8.72 -39.78
CA MET A 1 3.80 -9.28 -38.95
C MET A 1 3.70 -8.54 -37.64
N ASP A 2 2.89 -9.11 -36.77
CA ASP A 2 2.18 -8.38 -35.74
C ASP A 2 3.11 -8.01 -34.61
N ILE A 3 3.44 -6.72 -34.53
CA ILE A 3 4.22 -6.11 -33.43
C ILE A 3 3.54 -6.37 -32.07
N PHE A 4 2.25 -6.74 -32.08
CA PHE A 4 1.44 -7.06 -30.91
C PHE A 4 1.21 -8.57 -30.70
N ASP A 5 1.87 -9.47 -31.44
CA ASP A 5 1.78 -10.90 -31.15
C ASP A 5 2.60 -11.24 -29.87
N PRO A 6 1.95 -11.67 -28.78
CA PRO A 6 2.61 -11.95 -27.51
C PRO A 6 3.60 -13.13 -27.56
N THR A 7 3.66 -13.88 -28.68
CA THR A 7 4.64 -14.95 -28.89
C THR A 7 6.02 -14.44 -29.32
N THR A 8 6.13 -13.19 -29.77
CA THR A 8 7.41 -12.56 -30.11
C THR A 8 8.00 -11.85 -28.89
N MET A 9 9.34 -11.79 -28.76
CA MET A 9 10.00 -11.10 -27.63
C MET A 9 9.56 -9.63 -27.50
N LEU A 10 9.40 -8.95 -28.63
CA LEU A 10 8.94 -7.55 -28.66
C LEU A 10 7.44 -7.42 -28.33
N GLY A 11 6.60 -8.32 -28.84
CA GLY A 11 5.17 -8.30 -28.53
C GLY A 11 4.88 -8.66 -27.08
N TRP A 12 5.60 -9.62 -26.51
CA TRP A 12 5.55 -9.93 -25.07
C TRP A 12 5.97 -8.72 -24.21
N PHE A 13 7.08 -8.06 -24.58
CA PHE A 13 7.56 -6.87 -23.87
C PHE A 13 6.55 -5.70 -23.97
N ALA A 14 6.02 -5.42 -25.15
CA ALA A 14 5.03 -4.36 -25.35
C ALA A 14 3.72 -4.65 -24.60
N TRP A 15 3.28 -5.91 -24.59
CA TRP A 15 2.07 -6.34 -23.89
C TRP A 15 2.21 -6.20 -22.37
N THR A 16 3.30 -6.73 -21.80
CA THR A 16 3.57 -6.63 -20.36
C THR A 16 3.76 -5.18 -19.91
N LEU A 17 4.49 -4.36 -20.68
CA LEU A 17 4.62 -2.93 -20.42
C LEU A 17 3.26 -2.23 -20.45
N GLY A 18 2.40 -2.56 -21.43
CA GLY A 18 1.05 -2.02 -21.53
C GLY A 18 0.19 -2.37 -20.31
N GLN A 19 0.25 -3.60 -19.83
CA GLN A 19 -0.44 -4.04 -18.61
C GLN A 19 0.05 -3.31 -17.36
N ILE A 20 1.37 -3.18 -17.20
CA ILE A 20 1.98 -2.45 -16.07
C ILE A 20 1.51 -1.00 -16.08
N LEU A 21 1.64 -0.31 -17.22
CA LEU A 21 1.24 1.10 -17.35
C LEU A 21 -0.24 1.29 -17.07
N LEU A 22 -1.11 0.41 -17.57
CA LEU A 22 -2.54 0.47 -17.32
C LEU A 22 -2.84 0.40 -15.82
N ILE A 23 -2.27 -0.58 -15.12
CA ILE A 23 -2.49 -0.76 -13.68
C ILE A 23 -1.91 0.41 -12.90
N THR A 24 -0.72 0.89 -13.24
CA THR A 24 -0.13 2.06 -12.58
C THR A 24 -1.03 3.30 -12.77
N VAL A 25 -1.54 3.55 -13.97
CA VAL A 25 -2.44 4.71 -14.21
C VAL A 25 -3.74 4.56 -13.41
N ILE A 26 -4.36 3.39 -13.40
CA ILE A 26 -5.58 3.13 -12.62
C ILE A 26 -5.29 3.31 -11.13
N LEU A 27 -4.18 2.78 -10.62
CA LEU A 27 -3.79 2.89 -9.23
C LEU A 27 -3.55 4.34 -8.83
N LEU A 28 -2.82 5.13 -9.63
CA LEU A 28 -2.59 6.55 -9.36
C LEU A 28 -3.89 7.35 -9.33
N LEU A 29 -4.85 7.03 -10.22
CA LEU A 29 -6.18 7.64 -10.18
C LEU A 29 -6.95 7.24 -8.92
N THR A 30 -6.92 5.96 -8.55
CA THR A 30 -7.54 5.47 -7.30
C THR A 30 -6.96 6.19 -6.10
N ILE A 31 -5.64 6.30 -5.99
CA ILE A 31 -4.94 7.03 -4.91
C ILE A 31 -5.40 8.49 -4.87
N ALA A 32 -5.45 9.17 -6.03
CA ALA A 32 -5.92 10.56 -6.09
C ALA A 32 -7.33 10.72 -5.53
N PHE A 33 -8.24 9.77 -5.82
CA PHE A 33 -9.60 9.80 -5.28
C PHE A 33 -9.70 9.34 -3.83
N VAL A 34 -8.84 8.44 -3.36
CA VAL A 34 -8.76 8.05 -1.95
C VAL A 34 -8.34 9.24 -1.09
N ILE A 35 -7.33 10.01 -1.50
CA ILE A 35 -6.89 11.22 -0.79
C ILE A 35 -8.03 12.26 -0.74
N TYR A 36 -8.76 12.43 -1.84
CA TYR A 36 -9.95 13.30 -1.88
C TYR A 36 -11.05 12.78 -0.94
N GLY A 37 -11.27 11.46 -0.97
CA GLY A 37 -12.24 10.73 -0.14
C GLY A 37 -11.95 10.94 1.34
N ASP A 38 -10.73 10.71 1.79
CA ASP A 38 -10.28 10.95 3.17
C ASP A 38 -10.69 12.33 3.64
N ARG A 39 -10.31 13.38 2.89
CA ARG A 39 -10.63 14.77 3.28
C ARG A 39 -12.12 15.03 3.36
N LYS A 40 -12.91 14.46 2.43
CA LYS A 40 -14.35 14.70 2.36
C LYS A 40 -15.13 13.91 3.41
N ILE A 41 -14.75 12.65 3.65
CA ILE A 41 -15.35 11.77 4.64
C ILE A 41 -15.06 12.30 6.04
N PHE A 42 -13.80 12.60 6.38
CA PHE A 42 -13.46 13.14 7.70
C PHE A 42 -14.06 14.53 7.95
N ALA A 43 -14.15 15.38 6.93
CA ALA A 43 -14.88 16.63 7.06
C ALA A 43 -16.37 16.40 7.39
N GLY A 44 -17.02 15.44 6.73
CA GLY A 44 -18.40 15.05 7.01
C GLY A 44 -18.59 14.53 8.44
N VAL A 45 -17.68 13.66 8.93
CA VAL A 45 -17.68 13.17 10.32
C VAL A 45 -17.53 14.34 11.31
N GLN A 46 -16.70 15.32 10.99
CA GLN A 46 -16.49 16.54 11.78
C GLN A 46 -17.57 17.62 11.56
N GLN A 47 -18.66 17.31 10.86
CA GLN A 47 -19.74 18.25 10.53
C GLN A 47 -19.29 19.52 9.81
N ARG A 48 -18.20 19.46 9.02
CA ARG A 48 -17.73 20.54 8.16
C ARG A 48 -17.71 20.10 6.69
N LYS A 49 -17.68 21.07 5.79
CA LYS A 49 -17.55 20.76 4.36
C LYS A 49 -16.08 20.51 4.02
N GLY A 50 -15.81 19.39 3.33
CA GLY A 50 -14.50 19.09 2.76
C GLY A 50 -14.18 19.97 1.55
N PRO A 51 -13.15 19.62 0.75
CA PRO A 51 -12.78 20.36 -0.45
C PRO A 51 -13.98 20.55 -1.38
N ASN A 52 -14.36 21.81 -1.66
CA ASN A 52 -15.54 22.15 -2.48
C ASN A 52 -15.27 23.25 -3.52
N VAL A 53 -14.03 23.75 -3.61
CA VAL A 53 -13.69 24.92 -4.45
C VAL A 53 -12.95 24.51 -5.73
N VAL A 54 -12.02 23.55 -5.65
CA VAL A 54 -11.17 23.17 -6.79
C VAL A 54 -11.92 22.20 -7.71
N GLY A 55 -12.61 22.75 -8.72
CA GLY A 55 -13.45 22.01 -9.66
C GLY A 55 -14.85 21.67 -9.10
N PRO A 56 -15.72 21.03 -9.90
CA PRO A 56 -17.05 20.62 -9.45
C PRO A 56 -16.95 19.71 -8.22
N PHE A 57 -17.59 20.08 -7.12
CA PHE A 57 -17.53 19.38 -5.82
C PHE A 57 -16.11 19.16 -5.26
N GLY A 58 -15.09 19.88 -5.72
CA GLY A 58 -13.70 19.69 -5.28
C GLY A 58 -12.96 18.50 -5.93
N LEU A 59 -13.51 17.87 -6.97
CA LEU A 59 -12.92 16.67 -7.60
C LEU A 59 -11.50 16.88 -8.14
N LEU A 60 -11.13 18.11 -8.48
CA LEU A 60 -9.81 18.44 -9.02
C LEU A 60 -8.77 18.74 -7.93
N GLN A 61 -9.13 18.62 -6.65
CA GLN A 61 -8.24 18.95 -5.54
C GLN A 61 -6.94 18.13 -5.55
N SER A 62 -7.01 16.81 -5.71
CA SER A 62 -5.83 15.94 -5.68
C SER A 62 -4.86 16.23 -6.83
N PHE A 63 -5.40 16.60 -8.00
CA PHE A 63 -4.59 17.03 -9.15
C PHE A 63 -3.92 18.39 -8.91
N ALA A 64 -4.62 19.33 -8.25
CA ALA A 64 -4.03 20.61 -7.87
C ALA A 64 -2.92 20.45 -6.83
N ASP A 65 -3.06 19.53 -5.88
CA ASP A 65 -2.03 19.21 -4.90
C ASP A 65 -0.80 18.56 -5.57
N LEU A 66 -1.01 17.64 -6.52
CA LEU A 66 0.07 17.08 -7.33
C LEU A 66 0.83 18.17 -8.10
N GLY A 67 0.10 19.07 -8.77
CA GLY A 67 0.70 20.21 -9.47
C GLY A 67 1.49 21.13 -8.53
N LYS A 68 0.97 21.39 -7.33
CA LYS A 68 1.66 22.17 -6.29
C LYS A 68 2.99 21.55 -5.90
N PHE A 69 3.02 20.24 -5.63
CA PHE A 69 4.26 19.58 -5.22
C PHE A 69 5.30 19.54 -6.34
N LEU A 70 4.90 19.42 -7.60
CA LEU A 70 5.82 19.44 -8.75
C LEU A 70 6.45 20.82 -9.00
N ILE A 71 5.70 21.90 -8.77
CA ILE A 71 6.17 23.27 -9.01
C ILE A 71 7.00 23.79 -7.83
N LYS A 72 6.80 23.23 -6.63
CA LYS A 72 7.49 23.68 -5.43
C LYS A 72 9.00 23.39 -5.53
N GLU A 73 9.82 24.31 -5.05
CA GLU A 73 11.27 24.16 -5.04
C GLU A 73 11.71 22.98 -4.16
N LEU A 74 12.69 22.23 -4.66
CA LEU A 74 13.34 21.16 -3.92
C LEU A 74 14.41 21.75 -2.99
N VAL A 75 14.15 21.72 -1.68
CA VAL A 75 15.12 22.12 -0.66
C VAL A 75 15.78 20.87 -0.10
N ILE A 76 17.12 20.79 -0.20
CA ILE A 76 17.91 19.71 0.39
C ILE A 76 18.74 20.31 1.54
N PRO A 77 18.61 19.83 2.78
CA PRO A 77 19.39 20.33 3.91
C PRO A 77 20.90 20.17 3.69
N ALA A 78 21.69 21.14 4.15
CA ALA A 78 23.15 21.11 3.99
C ALA A 78 23.83 19.95 4.76
N GLY A 79 23.22 19.50 5.86
CA GLY A 79 23.71 18.39 6.66
C GLY A 79 23.29 17.01 6.15
N ALA A 80 22.39 16.93 5.17
CA ALA A 80 21.83 15.67 4.69
C ALA A 80 22.76 14.95 3.69
N ASP A 81 22.73 13.61 3.69
CA ASP A 81 23.36 12.83 2.62
C ASP A 81 22.48 12.91 1.37
N LYS A 82 22.97 13.64 0.35
CA LYS A 82 22.19 13.91 -0.88
C LYS A 82 21.81 12.65 -1.64
N ALA A 83 22.67 11.63 -1.64
CA ALA A 83 22.42 10.42 -2.42
C ALA A 83 21.29 9.62 -1.78
N VAL A 84 21.38 9.37 -0.47
CA VAL A 84 20.37 8.59 0.25
C VAL A 84 19.07 9.37 0.38
N PHE A 85 19.14 10.70 0.57
CA PHE A 85 17.96 11.56 0.66
C PHE A 85 17.11 11.51 -0.62
N LEU A 86 17.73 11.46 -1.81
CA LEU A 86 16.98 11.37 -3.06
C LEU A 86 16.57 9.93 -3.41
N LEU A 87 17.37 8.93 -3.03
CA LEU A 87 17.08 7.54 -3.33
C LEU A 87 15.98 6.95 -2.43
N ALA A 88 15.92 7.33 -1.16
CA ALA A 88 14.95 6.76 -0.22
C ALA A 88 13.49 6.88 -0.68
N PRO A 89 12.97 8.07 -1.07
CA PRO A 89 11.60 8.17 -1.58
C PRO A 89 11.36 7.38 -2.88
N ILE A 90 12.37 7.31 -3.76
CA ILE A 90 12.27 6.55 -5.03
C ILE A 90 12.15 5.06 -4.74
N ILE A 91 12.94 4.54 -3.81
CA ILE A 91 12.90 3.13 -3.39
C ILE A 91 11.54 2.83 -2.76
N SER A 92 11.04 3.66 -1.84
CA SER A 92 9.73 3.48 -1.21
C SER A 92 8.59 3.40 -2.24
N VAL A 93 8.53 4.32 -3.20
CA VAL A 93 7.49 4.28 -4.25
C VAL A 93 7.65 3.08 -5.17
N THR A 94 8.88 2.75 -5.55
CA THR A 94 9.14 1.61 -6.45
C THR A 94 8.71 0.30 -5.81
N LEU A 95 8.95 0.12 -4.50
CA LEU A 95 8.50 -1.06 -3.76
C LEU A 95 6.98 -1.07 -3.59
N ALA A 96 6.37 0.06 -3.22
CA ALA A 96 4.92 0.17 -3.06
C ALA A 96 4.17 -0.16 -4.38
N LEU A 97 4.65 0.34 -5.52
CA LEU A 97 4.08 0.02 -6.83
C LEU A 97 4.46 -1.40 -7.29
N GLY A 98 5.64 -1.89 -6.94
CA GLY A 98 6.10 -3.23 -7.27
C GLY A 98 5.22 -4.31 -6.64
N ALA A 99 4.75 -4.09 -5.40
CA ALA A 99 3.86 -5.02 -4.71
C ALA A 99 2.55 -5.30 -5.49
N TRP A 100 2.07 -4.34 -6.28
CA TRP A 100 0.88 -4.49 -7.12
C TRP A 100 1.05 -5.45 -8.32
N ALA A 101 2.28 -5.85 -8.66
CA ALA A 101 2.53 -6.73 -9.81
C ALA A 101 1.85 -8.10 -9.68
N VAL A 102 1.65 -8.59 -8.46
CA VAL A 102 1.09 -9.93 -8.19
C VAL A 102 -0.40 -9.89 -7.86
N MET A 103 -0.96 -8.70 -7.63
CA MET A 103 -2.37 -8.54 -7.22
C MET A 103 -3.33 -8.96 -8.35
N PRO A 104 -4.26 -9.91 -8.10
CA PRO A 104 -5.26 -10.31 -9.08
C PRO A 104 -6.41 -9.30 -9.13
N ILE A 105 -6.69 -8.73 -10.30
CA ILE A 105 -7.80 -7.75 -10.49
C ILE A 105 -9.07 -8.43 -11.00
N ALA A 106 -8.90 -9.39 -11.91
CA ALA A 106 -9.99 -10.17 -12.49
C ALA A 106 -9.51 -11.59 -12.79
N PRO A 107 -10.42 -12.56 -13.06
CA PRO A 107 -10.02 -13.92 -13.40
C PRO A 107 -9.06 -13.93 -14.60
N GLY A 108 -7.85 -14.46 -14.41
CA GLY A 108 -6.80 -14.47 -15.43
C GLY A 108 -6.12 -13.12 -15.68
N TRP A 109 -6.45 -12.08 -14.91
CA TRP A 109 -5.89 -10.73 -15.05
C TRP A 109 -5.06 -10.34 -13.83
N SER A 110 -3.78 -10.72 -13.90
CA SER A 110 -2.69 -10.30 -13.02
C SER A 110 -1.47 -10.00 -13.90
N VAL A 111 -0.63 -9.03 -13.54
CA VAL A 111 0.58 -8.70 -14.33
C VAL A 111 1.55 -9.88 -14.32
N SER A 112 1.75 -10.45 -13.13
CA SER A 112 2.60 -11.61 -12.95
C SER A 112 1.90 -12.63 -12.07
N ASN A 113 1.54 -13.77 -12.68
CA ASN A 113 0.99 -14.90 -11.96
C ASN A 113 2.13 -15.75 -11.40
N ILE A 114 2.52 -15.47 -10.15
CA ILE A 114 3.61 -16.16 -9.45
C ILE A 114 3.03 -17.19 -8.47
N ASN A 115 3.57 -18.42 -8.48
CA ASN A 115 3.15 -19.48 -7.56
C ASN A 115 3.38 -19.14 -6.08
N VAL A 116 4.39 -18.33 -5.79
CA VAL A 116 4.78 -17.85 -4.45
C VAL A 116 4.40 -16.37 -4.27
N GLY A 117 3.18 -16.00 -4.68
CA GLY A 117 2.72 -14.61 -4.68
C GLY A 117 2.64 -13.98 -3.29
N ILE A 118 2.21 -14.73 -2.27
CA ILE A 118 2.20 -14.24 -0.88
C ILE A 118 3.63 -13.95 -0.37
N LEU A 119 4.59 -14.84 -0.64
CA LEU A 119 5.98 -14.64 -0.20
C LEU A 119 6.61 -13.43 -0.89
N TYR A 120 6.23 -13.16 -2.13
CA TYR A 120 6.62 -11.94 -2.83
C TYR A 120 6.11 -10.68 -2.10
N LEU A 121 4.84 -10.66 -1.69
CA LEU A 121 4.29 -9.52 -0.94
C LEU A 121 5.03 -9.28 0.38
N PHE A 122 5.32 -10.34 1.16
CA PHE A 122 6.14 -10.21 2.37
C PHE A 122 7.56 -9.68 2.07
N ALA A 123 8.21 -10.21 1.04
CA ALA A 123 9.54 -9.75 0.67
C ALA A 123 9.55 -8.26 0.29
N VAL A 124 8.53 -7.80 -0.45
CA VAL A 124 8.43 -6.38 -0.84
C VAL A 124 8.06 -5.50 0.35
N SER A 125 7.16 -5.93 1.24
CA SER A 125 6.82 -5.16 2.45
C SER A 125 8.01 -4.99 3.39
N SER A 126 8.73 -6.09 3.67
CA SER A 126 9.97 -6.06 4.46
C SER A 126 11.03 -5.12 3.84
N LEU A 127 11.10 -5.05 2.51
CA LEU A 127 11.98 -4.09 1.82
C LEU A 127 11.51 -2.64 1.97
N GLY A 128 10.20 -2.40 2.05
CA GLY A 128 9.60 -1.08 2.24
C GLY A 128 10.07 -0.39 3.52
N VAL A 129 10.27 -1.16 4.59
CA VAL A 129 10.80 -0.66 5.88
C VAL A 129 12.17 -0.01 5.71
N TYR A 130 13.04 -0.56 4.85
CA TYR A 130 14.36 0.05 4.59
C TYR A 130 14.24 1.42 3.94
N GLY A 131 13.25 1.64 3.07
CA GLY A 131 12.99 2.96 2.47
C GLY A 131 12.73 4.03 3.52
N ILE A 132 11.96 3.70 4.56
CA ILE A 132 11.63 4.62 5.66
C ILE A 132 12.83 4.89 6.57
N ILE A 133 13.61 3.85 6.90
CA ILE A 133 14.85 4.01 7.70
C ILE A 133 15.88 4.87 6.96
N MET A 134 16.10 4.60 5.67
CA MET A 134 16.99 5.41 4.84
C MET A 134 16.53 6.87 4.77
N GLY A 135 15.21 7.08 4.68
CA GLY A 135 14.60 8.42 4.65
C GLY A 135 14.93 9.24 5.90
N GLY A 136 14.73 8.65 7.09
CA GLY A 136 15.02 9.30 8.36
C GLY A 136 16.51 9.48 8.65
N TRP A 137 17.36 8.51 8.25
CA TRP A 137 18.80 8.60 8.42
C TRP A 137 19.45 9.66 7.52
N ALA A 138 18.98 9.77 6.26
CA ALA A 138 19.53 10.72 5.29
C ALA A 138 19.39 12.18 5.72
N SER A 139 18.37 12.50 6.52
CA SER A 139 18.08 13.84 7.03
C SER A 139 19.11 14.37 8.04
N ASN A 140 19.98 13.49 8.59
CA ASN A 140 21.04 13.84 9.56
C ASN A 140 20.57 14.74 10.73
N SER A 141 19.36 14.47 11.22
CA SER A 141 18.76 15.16 12.36
C SER A 141 18.20 14.12 13.34
N LYS A 142 18.27 14.42 14.64
CA LYS A 142 17.87 13.47 15.70
C LYS A 142 16.37 13.15 15.67
N TYR A 143 15.52 14.12 15.34
CA TYR A 143 14.08 13.93 15.33
C TYR A 143 13.60 13.01 14.18
N PRO A 144 13.96 13.26 12.90
CA PRO A 144 13.58 12.36 11.81
C PRO A 144 14.15 10.95 11.96
N PHE A 145 15.36 10.83 12.51
CA PHE A 145 15.96 9.53 12.75
C PHE A 145 15.18 8.72 13.80
N LEU A 146 14.85 9.32 14.96
CA LEU A 146 14.02 8.65 15.97
C LEU A 146 12.61 8.34 15.45
N GLY A 147 12.02 9.22 14.65
CA GLY A 147 10.74 8.98 13.98
C GLY A 147 10.78 7.76 13.05
N SER A 148 11.82 7.66 12.20
CA SER A 148 11.99 6.49 11.32
C SER A 148 12.19 5.19 12.08
N LEU A 149 12.93 5.19 13.20
CA LEU A 149 13.15 3.99 14.01
C LEU A 149 11.87 3.53 14.71
N ARG A 150 11.04 4.47 15.19
CA ARG A 150 9.72 4.16 15.76
C ARG A 150 8.78 3.56 14.71
N SER A 151 8.73 4.16 13.53
CA SER A 151 7.93 3.65 12.40
C SER A 151 8.40 2.27 11.96
N ALA A 152 9.70 2.09 11.77
CA ALA A 152 10.30 0.80 11.42
C ALA A 152 9.97 -0.30 12.45
N ALA A 153 10.13 0.00 13.75
CA ALA A 153 9.82 -0.94 14.81
C ALA A 153 8.33 -1.34 14.80
N GLN A 154 7.44 -0.38 14.56
CA GLN A 154 6.01 -0.63 14.44
C GLN A 154 5.69 -1.53 13.24
N MET A 155 6.12 -1.14 12.03
CA MET A 155 5.83 -1.89 10.81
C MET A 155 6.30 -3.35 10.91
N VAL A 156 7.55 -3.56 11.34
CA VAL A 156 8.11 -4.92 11.49
C VAL A 156 7.34 -5.74 12.53
N SER A 157 6.90 -5.12 13.63
CA SER A 157 6.13 -5.85 14.66
C SER A 157 4.78 -6.33 14.15
N TYR A 158 4.10 -5.51 13.33
CA TYR A 158 2.79 -5.87 12.77
C TYR A 158 2.89 -6.73 11.51
N GLU A 159 4.02 -6.71 10.80
CA GLU A 159 4.30 -7.62 9.69
C GLU A 159 4.33 -9.08 10.16
N VAL A 160 4.88 -9.35 11.35
CA VAL A 160 4.86 -10.68 11.96
C VAL A 160 3.42 -11.13 12.27
N SER A 161 2.58 -10.21 12.77
CA SER A 161 1.15 -10.49 13.03
C SER A 161 0.41 -10.85 11.74
N ILE A 162 0.61 -10.07 10.67
CA ILE A 162 0.07 -10.34 9.33
C ILE A 162 0.59 -11.68 8.80
N GLY A 163 1.87 -11.99 9.01
CA GLY A 163 2.50 -13.28 8.78
C GLY A 163 1.67 -14.44 9.32
N PHE A 164 1.37 -14.43 10.62
CA PHE A 164 0.57 -15.48 11.25
C PHE A 164 -0.86 -15.56 10.71
N VAL A 165 -1.49 -14.41 10.43
CA VAL A 165 -2.84 -14.42 9.87
C VAL A 165 -2.86 -15.04 8.47
N ILE A 166 -1.93 -14.64 7.61
CA ILE A 166 -1.85 -15.15 6.24
C ILE A 166 -1.53 -16.65 6.21
N ILE A 167 -0.73 -17.16 7.14
CA ILE A 167 -0.48 -18.61 7.25
C ILE A 167 -1.81 -19.38 7.44
N THR A 168 -2.75 -18.87 8.24
CA THR A 168 -4.06 -19.53 8.40
C THR A 168 -4.85 -19.59 7.10
N VAL A 169 -4.74 -18.55 6.26
CA VAL A 169 -5.36 -18.51 4.93
C VAL A 169 -4.69 -19.49 3.97
N ILE A 170 -3.36 -19.59 3.99
CA ILE A 170 -2.61 -20.56 3.17
C ILE A 170 -3.00 -21.99 3.54
N LEU A 171 -3.13 -22.30 4.83
CA LEU A 171 -3.52 -23.63 5.28
C LEU A 171 -4.93 -24.03 4.82
N LEU A 172 -5.84 -23.06 4.69
CA LEU A 172 -7.20 -23.29 4.17
C LEU A 172 -7.23 -23.44 2.65
N ALA A 173 -6.46 -22.63 1.91
CA ALA A 173 -6.45 -22.64 0.46
C ALA A 173 -5.55 -23.74 -0.13
N GLY A 174 -4.52 -24.19 0.59
CA GLY A 174 -3.54 -25.18 0.12
C GLY A 174 -2.57 -24.67 -0.94
N THR A 175 -2.52 -23.36 -1.17
CA THR A 175 -1.68 -22.72 -2.20
C THR A 175 -1.22 -21.34 -1.75
N MET A 176 -0.11 -20.86 -2.31
CA MET A 176 0.44 -19.51 -2.08
C MET A 176 0.18 -18.56 -3.25
N ASN A 177 -0.48 -19.05 -4.31
CA ASN A 177 -0.84 -18.25 -5.48
C ASN A 177 -2.11 -17.45 -5.20
N LEU A 178 -2.04 -16.12 -5.30
CA LEU A 178 -3.16 -15.23 -5.01
C LEU A 178 -4.37 -15.49 -5.93
N ASN A 179 -4.15 -15.79 -7.22
CA ASN A 179 -5.25 -16.11 -8.14
C ASN A 179 -6.04 -17.33 -7.65
N GLN A 180 -5.34 -18.41 -7.30
CA GLN A 180 -5.97 -19.64 -6.83
C GLN A 180 -6.67 -19.45 -5.47
N ILE A 181 -6.13 -18.59 -4.59
CA ILE A 181 -6.79 -18.24 -3.32
C ILE A 181 -8.11 -17.50 -3.58
N THR A 182 -8.13 -16.55 -4.52
CA THR A 182 -9.38 -15.85 -4.89
C THR A 182 -10.39 -16.77 -5.57
N GLU A 183 -9.93 -17.70 -6.42
CA GLU A 183 -10.79 -18.71 -7.05
C GLU A 183 -11.37 -19.68 -6.01
N ALA A 184 -10.59 -20.07 -4.99
CA ALA A 184 -11.07 -20.90 -3.88
C ALA A 184 -12.15 -20.21 -3.03
N GLN A 185 -12.22 -18.88 -3.07
CA GLN A 185 -13.25 -18.06 -2.41
C GLN A 185 -14.45 -17.74 -3.32
N ALA A 186 -14.55 -18.37 -4.50
CA ALA A 186 -15.65 -18.12 -5.42
C ALA A 186 -17.02 -18.46 -4.79
N GLY A 187 -18.02 -17.63 -5.11
CA GLY A 187 -19.39 -17.77 -4.64
C GLY A 187 -19.87 -16.54 -3.87
N TRP A 188 -20.86 -16.75 -3.00
CA TRP A 188 -21.45 -15.70 -2.18
C TRP A 188 -20.59 -15.40 -0.94
N PHE A 189 -20.85 -14.30 -0.22
CA PHE A 189 -20.03 -13.83 0.91
C PHE A 189 -19.74 -14.89 1.98
N ILE A 190 -20.62 -15.90 2.10
CA ILE A 190 -20.49 -17.02 3.05
C ILE A 190 -19.23 -17.85 2.76
N ASN A 191 -18.80 -17.96 1.50
CA ASN A 191 -17.65 -18.78 1.09
C ASN A 191 -16.30 -18.08 1.27
N TRP A 192 -16.28 -16.82 1.72
CA TRP A 192 -15.03 -16.10 1.93
C TRP A 192 -14.23 -16.70 3.10
N ASN A 193 -12.90 -16.57 3.06
CA ASN A 193 -12.05 -17.17 4.10
C ASN A 193 -12.35 -16.62 5.50
N MET A 194 -12.82 -15.38 5.61
CA MET A 194 -13.26 -14.78 6.88
C MET A 194 -14.45 -15.52 7.52
N PHE A 195 -15.29 -16.19 6.72
CA PHE A 195 -16.45 -16.96 7.16
C PHE A 195 -16.26 -18.48 7.02
N GLY A 196 -15.01 -18.97 7.00
CA GLY A 196 -14.70 -20.40 6.99
C GLY A 196 -14.55 -21.03 5.61
N GLY A 197 -14.44 -20.23 4.54
CA GLY A 197 -14.03 -20.67 3.20
C GLY A 197 -15.11 -21.43 2.41
N SER A 198 -14.71 -22.02 1.27
CA SER A 198 -15.58 -22.73 0.29
C SER A 198 -16.53 -23.81 0.88
N LYS A 199 -16.31 -24.27 2.12
CA LYS A 199 -17.14 -25.27 2.81
C LYS A 199 -18.18 -24.69 3.77
N ALA A 200 -18.36 -23.36 3.80
CA ALA A 200 -19.15 -22.61 4.78
C ALA A 200 -20.67 -22.87 4.84
N GLY A 201 -21.18 -23.88 4.10
CA GLY A 201 -22.56 -24.35 4.19
C GLY A 201 -22.80 -25.58 5.09
N THR A 202 -21.76 -26.25 5.58
CA THR A 202 -21.91 -27.46 6.39
C THR A 202 -21.89 -27.12 7.88
N LEU A 203 -22.81 -27.68 8.69
CA LEU A 203 -22.88 -27.50 10.16
C LEU A 203 -21.55 -27.74 10.91
N GLY A 204 -20.58 -28.41 10.29
CA GLY A 204 -19.21 -28.58 10.81
C GLY A 204 -18.29 -27.36 10.71
N ASN A 205 -18.68 -26.27 10.05
CA ASN A 205 -17.84 -25.08 9.83
C ASN A 205 -18.02 -23.95 10.86
N LEU A 206 -18.96 -24.08 11.81
CA LEU A 206 -19.12 -23.10 12.90
C LEU A 206 -17.82 -22.81 13.69
N PRO A 207 -17.01 -23.82 14.05
CA PRO A 207 -15.74 -23.58 14.75
C PRO A 207 -14.76 -22.76 13.91
N LEU A 208 -14.78 -22.95 12.59
CA LEU A 208 -13.89 -22.28 11.65
C LEU A 208 -14.23 -20.80 11.50
N ILE A 209 -15.53 -20.46 11.46
CA ILE A 209 -16.00 -19.06 11.48
C ILE A 209 -15.55 -18.34 12.76
N LEU A 210 -15.69 -19.01 13.91
CA LEU A 210 -15.34 -18.45 15.21
C LEU A 210 -13.84 -18.12 15.32
N ILE A 211 -12.98 -18.82 14.57
CA ILE A 211 -11.54 -18.56 14.51
C ILE A 211 -11.22 -17.53 13.41
N MET A 212 -11.75 -17.71 12.20
CA MET A 212 -11.39 -16.89 11.03
C MET A 212 -11.92 -15.46 11.09
N PHE A 213 -13.07 -15.24 11.72
CA PHE A 213 -13.59 -13.88 11.85
C PHE A 213 -12.67 -13.00 12.73
N PRO A 214 -12.26 -13.42 13.94
CA PRO A 214 -11.21 -12.74 14.70
C PRO A 214 -9.90 -12.57 13.93
N MET A 215 -9.48 -13.57 13.16
CA MET A 215 -8.26 -13.44 12.34
C MET A 215 -8.39 -12.34 11.28
N GLY A 216 -9.55 -12.21 10.63
CA GLY A 216 -9.83 -11.09 9.71
C GLY A 216 -9.78 -9.73 10.40
N VAL A 217 -10.29 -9.64 11.63
CA VAL A 217 -10.20 -8.41 12.44
C VAL A 217 -8.75 -8.10 12.81
N ILE A 218 -7.97 -9.10 13.21
CA ILE A 218 -6.53 -8.95 13.51
C ILE A 218 -5.77 -8.52 12.27
N PHE A 219 -6.09 -9.06 11.09
CA PHE A 219 -5.49 -8.62 9.82
C PHE A 219 -5.77 -7.14 9.57
N PHE A 220 -7.02 -6.71 9.68
CA PHE A 220 -7.40 -5.31 9.48
C PHE A 220 -6.69 -4.36 10.47
N ILE A 221 -6.66 -4.70 11.77
CA ILE A 221 -5.97 -3.92 12.79
C ILE A 221 -4.45 -3.87 12.51
N SER A 222 -3.86 -5.00 12.11
CA SER A 222 -2.42 -5.06 11.80
C SER A 222 -2.09 -4.27 10.54
N GLY A 223 -2.94 -4.29 9.51
CA GLY A 223 -2.77 -3.49 8.28
C GLY A 223 -2.88 -1.99 8.53
N LEU A 224 -3.79 -1.56 9.42
CA LEU A 224 -3.84 -0.16 9.89
C LEU A 224 -2.53 0.25 10.59
N ALA A 225 -1.97 -0.65 11.41
CA ALA A 225 -0.76 -0.38 12.14
C ALA A 225 0.50 -0.42 11.26
N GLU A 226 0.57 -1.31 10.27
CA GLU A 226 1.66 -1.36 9.28
C GLU A 226 1.68 -0.10 8.40
N THR A 227 0.51 0.42 8.04
CA THR A 227 0.42 1.66 7.23
C THR A 227 0.52 2.95 8.04
N ASN A 228 0.85 2.86 9.35
CA ASN A 228 0.94 3.99 10.29
C ASN A 228 -0.33 4.86 10.35
N ARG A 229 -1.51 4.29 10.10
CA ARG A 229 -2.77 5.05 10.07
C ARG A 229 -3.36 5.22 11.46
N PRO A 230 -4.07 6.33 11.74
CA PRO A 230 -4.79 6.50 12.99
C PRO A 230 -5.71 5.30 13.25
N PRO A 231 -5.63 4.64 14.43
CA PRO A 231 -5.08 5.12 15.71
C PRO A 231 -3.59 4.79 15.98
N PHE A 232 -2.86 4.21 15.04
CA PHE A 232 -1.47 3.77 15.18
C PHE A 232 -0.49 4.72 14.47
N ASP A 233 -0.70 6.03 14.57
CA ASP A 233 0.09 7.09 13.92
C ASP A 233 1.20 7.66 14.82
N LEU A 234 1.54 6.98 15.91
CA LEU A 234 2.60 7.37 16.86
C LEU A 234 3.95 7.78 16.22
N PRO A 235 4.39 7.22 15.08
CA PRO A 235 5.63 7.64 14.43
C PRO A 235 5.52 8.95 13.62
N GLU A 236 4.31 9.33 13.21
CA GLU A 236 4.02 10.52 12.40
C GLU A 236 3.26 11.60 13.19
N ALA A 237 2.84 11.27 14.41
CA ALA A 237 2.02 12.11 15.27
C ALA A 237 2.52 13.56 15.32
N GLU A 238 1.68 14.46 14.83
CA GLU A 238 1.93 15.89 14.70
C GLU A 238 2.31 16.56 16.03
N SER A 239 1.82 16.01 17.15
CA SER A 239 2.08 16.51 18.51
C SER A 239 3.47 16.17 19.04
N GLU A 240 4.10 15.07 18.58
CA GLU A 240 5.40 14.59 19.10
C GLU A 240 6.55 14.79 18.10
N LEU A 241 6.28 14.54 16.81
CA LEU A 241 7.32 14.45 15.78
C LEU A 241 7.01 15.28 14.51
N VAL A 242 5.91 16.02 14.48
CA VAL A 242 5.45 16.95 13.40
C VAL A 242 5.16 16.26 12.05
N ALA A 243 6.05 15.41 11.55
CA ALA A 243 5.89 14.58 10.35
C ALA A 243 6.87 13.36 10.33
N GLY A 244 7.36 12.92 11.49
CA GLY A 244 8.20 11.73 11.62
C GLY A 244 9.48 11.75 10.76
N TYR A 245 9.61 10.75 9.88
CA TYR A 245 10.76 10.62 8.96
C TYR A 245 10.71 11.58 7.77
N ALA A 246 9.55 12.19 7.48
CA ALA A 246 9.33 13.06 6.34
C ALA A 246 9.57 14.55 6.63
N VAL A 247 9.95 14.93 7.86
CA VAL A 247 10.04 16.33 8.33
C VAL A 247 10.92 17.23 7.45
N GLU A 248 12.06 16.72 6.99
CA GLU A 248 13.01 17.49 6.17
C GLU A 248 12.70 17.39 4.67
N TYR A 249 11.75 16.55 4.27
CA TYR A 249 11.38 16.37 2.87
C TYR A 249 10.36 17.43 2.45
N GLY A 250 10.71 18.17 1.39
CA GLY A 250 9.81 19.11 0.72
C GLY A 250 9.46 18.66 -0.69
N SER A 251 8.52 19.36 -1.33
CA SER A 251 8.25 19.25 -2.78
C SER A 251 8.01 17.79 -3.23
N THR A 252 8.66 17.35 -4.31
CA THR A 252 8.51 16.05 -4.95
C THR A 252 8.93 14.88 -4.05
N PRO A 253 10.07 14.89 -3.34
CA PRO A 253 10.41 13.81 -2.41
C PRO A 253 9.36 13.53 -1.33
N TYR A 254 8.75 14.58 -0.77
CA TYR A 254 7.64 14.41 0.18
C TYR A 254 6.42 13.75 -0.48
N MET A 255 6.07 14.22 -1.68
CA MET A 255 4.98 13.64 -2.47
C MET A 255 5.22 12.14 -2.76
N LEU A 256 6.47 11.73 -3.02
CA LEU A 256 6.82 10.34 -3.25
C LEU A 256 6.59 9.49 -1.99
N PHE A 257 7.02 9.93 -0.81
CA PHE A 257 6.73 9.21 0.44
C PHE A 257 5.22 9.08 0.67
N TYR A 258 4.48 10.17 0.49
CA TYR A 258 3.02 10.15 0.64
C TYR A 258 2.33 9.25 -0.38
N LEU A 259 2.84 9.19 -1.62
CA LEU A 259 2.35 8.29 -2.66
C LEU A 259 2.64 6.83 -2.30
N ALA A 260 3.82 6.53 -1.76
CA ALA A 260 4.17 5.18 -1.31
C ALA A 260 3.25 4.73 -0.16
N GLU A 261 3.04 5.59 0.85
CA GLU A 261 2.15 5.32 1.98
C GLU A 261 0.71 5.07 1.49
N THR A 262 0.17 5.98 0.66
CA THR A 262 -1.20 5.84 0.13
C THR A 262 -1.35 4.64 -0.81
N SER A 263 -0.31 4.27 -1.57
CA SER A 263 -0.30 3.04 -2.36
C SER A 263 -0.34 1.79 -1.48
N ASN A 264 0.38 1.79 -0.35
CA ASN A 264 0.35 0.70 0.62
C ASN A 264 -1.01 0.61 1.33
N ILE A 265 -1.66 1.74 1.63
CA ILE A 265 -3.04 1.76 2.18
C ILE A 265 -4.04 1.10 1.24
N VAL A 266 -3.91 1.29 -0.07
CA VAL A 266 -4.83 0.67 -1.04
C VAL A 266 -4.50 -0.83 -1.24
N LEU A 267 -3.24 -1.22 -0.99
CA LEU A 267 -2.79 -2.60 -1.13
C LEU A 267 -3.22 -3.50 0.03
N MET A 268 -3.14 -2.97 1.26
CA MET A 268 -3.53 -3.65 2.50
C MET A 268 -5.05 -3.71 2.68
#